data_AF-A0AAN7ACZ1-F1
#
_entry.id   AF-A0AAN7ACZ1-F1
#
_cell.length_a   1.000
_cell.length_b   1.000
_cell.length_c   1.000
_cell.angle_alpha   90.00
_cell.angle_beta   90.00
_cell.angle_gamma   90.00
#
_symmetry.space_group_name_H-M   'P 1'
#
loop_
_entity.id
_entity.type
_entity.pdbx_description
1 polymer ?
#
loop_
_entity_poly.entity_id
_entity_poly.type
_entity_poly.pdbx_seq_one_letter_code
_entity_poly.pdbx_strand_id
1 'polypeptide(L)'
;MPDCTRCLRLKLSPCKAADSSLSCNNCRRASVPSCDVFGVPTSEIQVLLREKRRLDREKQETLSKLLRLEVQSRALEGRAERALSREVALIEEEESVEVPPTDSSGDSSGGALPSDWALNPSAPGWVVDPSLLGDLGSVDGTAGASQGS
;
A
#
# COMPACT_ATOMS: atom_id res chain seq x y z
N MET A 1 44.95 -19.62 -1.58
CA MET A 1 44.08 -18.43 -1.53
C MET A 1 42.69 -18.82 -2.01
N PRO A 2 41.63 -18.33 -1.37
CA PRO A 2 40.26 -18.48 -1.89
C PRO A 2 40.09 -17.68 -3.19
N ASP A 3 39.08 -18.04 -3.98
CA ASP A 3 38.67 -17.23 -5.13
C ASP A 3 37.95 -15.97 -4.67
N CYS A 4 38.26 -14.83 -5.30
CA CYS A 4 37.54 -13.58 -5.05
C CYS A 4 36.08 -13.70 -5.51
N THR A 5 35.18 -12.89 -4.96
CA THR A 5 33.73 -12.98 -5.20
C THR A 5 33.40 -12.90 -6.69
N ARG A 6 34.12 -12.08 -7.47
CA ARG A 6 33.90 -11.97 -8.92
C ARG A 6 34.30 -13.25 -9.66
N CYS A 7 35.49 -13.78 -9.37
CA CYS A 7 35.97 -14.99 -10.02
C CYS A 7 35.15 -16.21 -9.64
N LEU A 8 34.68 -16.30 -8.39
CA LEU A 8 33.75 -17.33 -7.96
C LEU A 8 32.43 -17.28 -8.75
N ARG A 9 31.84 -16.08 -8.89
CA ARG A 9 30.60 -15.87 -9.68
C ARG A 9 30.76 -16.25 -11.16
N LEU A 10 31.91 -15.91 -11.73
CA LEU A 10 32.20 -16.17 -13.15
C LEU A 10 32.84 -17.54 -13.41
N LYS A 11 33.05 -18.36 -12.37
CA LYS A 11 33.75 -19.65 -12.45
C LYS A 11 35.15 -19.53 -13.08
N LEU A 12 35.83 -18.43 -12.82
CA LEU A 12 37.19 -18.13 -13.29
C LEU A 12 38.20 -18.53 -12.21
N SER A 13 38.28 -19.82 -11.92
CA SER A 13 39.24 -20.40 -10.97
C SER A 13 40.48 -20.94 -11.69
N PRO A 14 41.67 -20.91 -11.06
CA PRO A 14 41.97 -20.34 -9.73
C PRO A 14 42.33 -18.84 -9.77
N CYS A 15 41.95 -18.10 -8.72
CA CYS A 15 42.51 -16.79 -8.44
C CYS A 15 43.98 -16.89 -8.06
N LYS A 16 44.84 -16.22 -8.84
CA LYS A 16 46.25 -16.01 -8.50
C LYS A 16 46.50 -14.52 -8.30
N ALA A 17 47.03 -14.13 -7.15
CA ALA A 17 47.47 -12.78 -6.84
C ALA A 17 48.90 -12.87 -6.29
N ALA A 18 49.73 -11.86 -6.57
CA ALA A 18 51.01 -11.71 -5.90
C ALA A 18 50.78 -10.98 -4.57
N ASP A 19 51.64 -11.20 -3.58
CA ASP A 19 51.50 -10.58 -2.25
C ASP A 19 51.56 -9.04 -2.29
N SER A 20 52.24 -8.47 -3.30
CA SER A 20 52.32 -7.03 -3.53
C SER A 20 51.16 -6.46 -4.34
N SER A 21 50.27 -7.30 -4.87
CA SER A 21 49.13 -6.87 -5.69
C SER A 21 47.87 -6.79 -4.84
N LEU A 22 47.03 -5.77 -5.07
CA LEU A 22 45.72 -5.65 -4.42
C LEU A 22 44.62 -6.45 -5.16
N SER A 23 44.93 -7.07 -6.29
CA SER A 23 43.95 -7.75 -7.14
C SER A 23 44.48 -9.03 -7.77
N CYS A 24 43.59 -10.00 -7.96
CA CYS A 24 43.94 -11.22 -8.67
C CYS A 24 44.18 -10.95 -10.16
N ASN A 25 44.97 -11.79 -10.82
CA ASN A 25 45.32 -11.65 -12.23
C ASN A 25 44.10 -11.54 -13.16
N ASN A 26 43.01 -12.26 -12.85
CA ASN A 26 41.78 -12.23 -13.64
C ASN A 26 41.07 -10.88 -13.53
N CYS A 27 40.95 -10.32 -12.32
CA CYS A 27 40.39 -8.99 -12.11
C CYS A 27 41.29 -7.89 -12.68
N ARG A 28 42.62 -8.03 -12.56
CA ARG A 28 43.59 -7.10 -13.14
C ARG A 28 43.50 -7.06 -14.66
N ARG A 29 43.43 -8.22 -15.33
CA ARG A 29 43.27 -8.31 -16.80
C ARG A 29 41.95 -7.74 -17.30
N ALA A 30 40.90 -7.88 -16.49
CA ALA A 30 39.59 -7.33 -16.79
C ALA A 30 39.44 -5.86 -16.34
N SER A 31 40.52 -5.21 -15.89
CA SER A 31 40.55 -3.82 -15.42
C SER A 31 39.44 -3.50 -14.42
N VAL A 32 39.14 -4.45 -13.53
CA VAL A 32 38.09 -4.30 -12.52
C VAL A 32 38.65 -3.48 -11.36
N PRO A 33 37.94 -2.42 -10.90
CA PRO A 33 38.47 -1.51 -9.87
C PRO A 33 38.56 -2.16 -8.49
N SER A 34 37.79 -3.21 -8.21
CA SER A 34 37.76 -3.89 -6.91
C SER A 34 38.00 -5.40 -7.04
N CYS A 35 38.77 -5.94 -6.10
CA CYS A 35 39.02 -7.37 -5.99
C CYS A 35 39.18 -7.73 -4.52
N ASP A 36 38.33 -8.62 -4.03
CA ASP A 36 38.31 -9.11 -2.65
C ASP A 36 39.09 -10.42 -2.49
N VAL A 37 40.12 -10.66 -3.31
CA VAL A 37 40.93 -11.89 -3.25
C VAL A 37 41.68 -12.03 -1.92
N PHE A 38 41.93 -10.91 -1.23
CA PHE A 38 42.48 -10.86 0.12
C PHE A 38 41.40 -10.64 1.20
N GLY A 39 40.12 -10.74 0.83
CA GLY A 39 38.99 -10.43 1.68
C GLY A 39 38.55 -8.96 1.59
N VAL A 40 37.42 -8.68 2.25
CA VAL A 40 36.86 -7.33 2.41
C VAL A 40 37.46 -6.70 3.67
N PRO A 41 37.88 -5.42 3.65
CA PRO A 41 38.46 -4.77 4.82
C PRO A 41 37.46 -4.72 5.98
N THR A 42 37.97 -4.87 7.21
CA THR A 42 37.14 -4.93 8.42
C THR A 42 36.33 -3.64 8.65
N SER A 43 36.85 -2.49 8.24
CA SER A 43 36.15 -1.20 8.30
C SER A 43 34.89 -1.20 7.43
N GLU A 44 34.97 -1.72 6.20
CA GLU A 44 33.84 -1.85 5.29
C GLU A 44 32.80 -2.82 5.84
N ILE A 45 33.23 -3.96 6.40
CA ILE A 45 32.34 -4.90 7.09
C ILE A 45 31.59 -4.21 8.23
N GLN A 46 32.27 -3.41 9.05
CA GLN A 46 31.62 -2.69 10.15
C GLN A 46 30.58 -1.67 9.66
N VAL A 47 30.86 -0.96 8.57
CA VAL A 47 29.90 -0.04 7.94
C VAL A 47 28.66 -0.80 7.48
N LEU A 48 28.84 -1.90 6.76
CA LEU A 48 27.73 -2.75 6.31
C LEU A 48 26.89 -3.29 7.47
N LEU A 49 27.51 -3.69 8.57
CA LEU A 49 26.80 -4.18 9.76
C LEU A 49 26.04 -3.08 10.52
N ARG A 50 26.55 -1.84 10.51
CA ARG A 50 25.80 -0.70 11.08
C ARG A 50 24.59 -0.38 10.22
N GLU A 51 24.77 -0.37 8.90
CA GLU A 51 23.71 -0.08 7.96
C GLU A 51 22.61 -1.14 7.97
N LYS A 52 22.99 -2.43 8.00
CA LYS A 52 22.04 -3.53 8.18
C LYS A 52 21.19 -3.33 9.44
N ARG A 53 21.81 -3.02 10.58
CA ARG A 53 21.09 -2.77 11.84
C ARG A 53 20.17 -1.56 11.76
N ARG A 54 20.53 -0.52 11.00
CA ARG A 54 19.67 0.64 10.76
C ARG A 54 18.42 0.20 9.98
N LEU A 55 18.61 -0.51 8.86
CA LEU A 55 17.54 -1.04 8.02
C LEU A 55 16.62 -2.00 8.78
N ASP A 56 17.18 -2.87 9.64
CA ASP A 56 16.38 -3.80 10.45
C ASP A 56 15.44 -3.05 11.42
N ARG A 57 15.90 -1.92 12.00
CA ARG A 57 15.04 -1.07 12.84
C ARG A 57 13.93 -0.40 12.03
N GLU A 58 14.27 0.19 10.88
CA GLU A 58 13.29 0.85 10.01
C GLU A 58 12.23 -0.12 9.48
N LYS A 59 12.65 -1.34 9.14
CA LYS A 59 11.74 -2.43 8.79
C LYS A 59 10.77 -2.73 9.93
N GLN A 60 11.27 -2.85 11.16
CA GLN A 60 10.44 -3.17 12.32
C GLN A 60 9.43 -2.05 12.63
N GLU A 61 9.86 -0.79 12.56
CA GLU A 61 8.99 0.38 12.73
C GLU A 61 7.89 0.41 11.67
N THR A 62 8.25 0.19 10.41
CA THR A 62 7.30 0.16 9.28
C THR A 62 6.28 -0.97 9.44
N LEU A 63 6.72 -2.18 9.82
CA LEU A 63 5.81 -3.31 10.08
C LEU A 63 4.83 -2.99 11.22
N SER A 64 5.30 -2.35 12.29
CA SER A 64 4.43 -1.95 13.40
C SER A 64 3.35 -0.95 12.96
N LYS A 65 3.69 -0.03 12.04
CA LYS A 65 2.74 0.92 11.46
C LYS A 65 1.70 0.22 10.59
N LEU A 66 2.13 -0.73 9.75
CA LEU A 66 1.23 -1.51 8.92
C LEU A 66 0.21 -2.30 9.75
N LEU A 67 0.65 -2.95 10.82
CA LEU A 67 -0.24 -3.68 11.73
C LEU A 67 -1.28 -2.76 12.38
N ARG A 68 -0.88 -1.55 12.79
CA ARG A 68 -1.82 -0.56 13.35
C ARG A 68 -2.87 -0.14 12.31
N LEU A 69 -2.45 0.12 11.08
CA LEU A 69 -3.36 0.48 10.00
C LEU A 69 -4.34 -0.66 9.68
N GLU A 70 -3.86 -1.90 9.69
CA GLU A 70 -4.72 -3.06 9.46
C GLU A 70 -5.82 -3.20 10.54
N VAL A 71 -5.47 -3.00 11.82
CA VAL A 71 -6.45 -2.98 12.91
C VAL A 71 -7.47 -1.87 12.72
N GLN A 72 -7.02 -0.68 12.29
CA GLN A 72 -7.92 0.43 12.01
C GLN A 72 -8.86 0.15 10.83
N SER A 73 -8.38 -0.48 9.76
CA SER A 73 -9.20 -0.89 8.61
C SER A 73 -10.31 -1.83 9.05
N ARG A 74 -9.99 -2.90 9.76
CA ARG A 74 -10.98 -3.86 10.27
C ARG A 74 -12.00 -3.21 11.20
N ALA A 75 -11.57 -2.26 12.03
CA ALA A 75 -12.45 -1.52 12.91
C ALA A 75 -13.40 -0.56 12.15
N LEU A 76 -12.99 -0.06 10.97
CA LEU A 76 -13.84 0.74 10.09
C LEU A 76 -14.82 -0.16 9.31
N GLU A 77 -14.34 -1.28 8.76
CA GLU A 77 -15.16 -2.29 8.08
C GLU A 77 -16.31 -2.75 8.99
N GLY A 78 -16.01 -3.19 10.22
CA GLY A 78 -17.06 -3.60 11.15
C GLY A 78 -17.98 -2.47 11.60
N ARG A 79 -17.56 -1.21 11.53
CA ARG A 79 -18.45 -0.05 11.77
C ARG A 79 -19.37 0.19 10.58
N ALA A 80 -18.85 0.09 9.36
CA ALA A 80 -19.63 0.22 8.13
C ALA A 80 -20.69 -0.89 8.03
N GLU A 81 -20.31 -2.15 8.28
CA GLU A 81 -21.26 -3.28 8.30
C GLU A 81 -22.40 -3.05 9.28
N ARG A 82 -22.10 -2.67 10.54
CA ARG A 82 -23.15 -2.38 11.53
C ARG A 82 -24.03 -1.19 11.15
N ALA A 83 -23.47 -0.18 10.48
CA ALA A 83 -24.26 0.94 9.99
C ALA A 83 -25.24 0.46 8.90
N LEU A 84 -24.72 -0.26 7.90
CA LEU A 84 -25.54 -0.84 6.82
C LEU A 84 -26.63 -1.76 7.36
N SER A 85 -26.32 -2.64 8.32
CA SER A 85 -27.33 -3.53 8.92
C SER A 85 -28.45 -2.75 9.63
N ARG A 86 -28.15 -1.60 10.24
CA ARG A 86 -29.17 -0.76 10.87
C ARG A 86 -30.04 -0.06 9.83
N GLU A 87 -29.43 0.50 8.79
CA GLU A 87 -30.19 1.14 7.70
C GLU A 87 -31.14 0.13 7.03
N VAL A 88 -30.67 -1.10 6.76
CA VAL A 88 -31.52 -2.16 6.21
C VAL A 88 -32.67 -2.50 7.16
N ALA A 89 -32.41 -2.67 8.45
CA ALA A 89 -33.46 -2.99 9.42
C ALA A 89 -34.51 -1.86 9.55
N LEU A 90 -34.10 -0.60 9.44
CA LEU A 90 -35.02 0.54 9.43
C LEU A 90 -35.91 0.53 8.19
N ILE A 91 -35.34 0.24 7.01
CA ILE A 91 -36.11 0.12 5.76
C ILE A 91 -37.11 -1.04 5.85
N GLU A 92 -36.72 -2.19 6.40
CA GLU A 92 -37.64 -3.32 6.62
C GLU A 92 -38.77 -2.98 7.61
N GLU A 93 -38.48 -2.22 8.66
CA GLU A 93 -39.51 -1.73 9.59
C GLU A 93 -40.50 -0.80 8.87
N GLU A 94 -40.00 0.14 8.07
CA GLU A 94 -40.84 1.05 7.27
C GLU A 94 -41.69 0.31 6.23
N GLU A 95 -41.16 -0.71 5.56
CA GLU A 95 -41.90 -1.55 4.61
C GLU A 95 -42.96 -2.42 5.30
N SER A 96 -42.68 -2.91 6.52
CA SER A 96 -43.61 -3.76 7.28
C SER A 96 -44.82 -3.02 7.85
N VAL A 97 -44.79 -1.68 7.87
CA VAL A 97 -45.91 -0.82 8.29
C VAL A 97 -46.94 -0.63 7.17
N GLU A 98 -46.70 -1.16 5.97
CA GLU A 98 -47.66 -1.13 4.86
C GLU A 98 -48.51 -2.43 4.79
N VAL A 99 -49.79 -2.34 5.22
CA VAL A 99 -50.82 -3.40 5.22
C VAL A 99 -52.20 -2.72 5.04
N PRO A 100 -53.29 -3.22 4.38
CA PRO A 100 -53.56 -4.41 3.53
C PRO A 100 -54.26 -4.02 2.17
N PRO A 101 -54.84 -4.93 1.33
CA PRO A 101 -55.12 -4.66 -0.07
C PRO A 101 -56.38 -3.80 -0.25
N THR A 102 -56.25 -2.72 -1.02
CA THR A 102 -57.41 -2.04 -1.61
C THR A 102 -57.83 -2.79 -2.87
N ASP A 103 -58.87 -3.62 -2.74
CA ASP A 103 -59.71 -3.99 -3.86
C ASP A 103 -60.30 -2.72 -4.47
N SER A 104 -59.69 -2.23 -5.56
CA SER A 104 -60.31 -1.25 -6.44
C SER A 104 -59.81 -1.46 -7.86
N SER A 105 -60.64 -2.17 -8.62
CA SER A 105 -60.80 -2.02 -10.06
C SER A 105 -60.69 -0.55 -10.49
N GLY A 106 -59.81 -0.24 -11.45
CA GLY A 106 -59.79 1.06 -12.11
C GLY A 106 -58.50 1.37 -12.86
N ASP A 107 -58.57 1.24 -14.18
CA ASP A 107 -57.81 1.96 -15.21
C ASP A 107 -56.34 1.62 -15.47
N SER A 108 -56.19 0.74 -16.47
CA SER A 108 -55.13 0.77 -17.47
C SER A 108 -54.87 2.19 -17.99
N SER A 109 -53.78 2.79 -17.54
CA SER A 109 -53.03 3.74 -18.36
C SER A 109 -51.54 3.44 -18.23
N GLY A 110 -50.94 3.05 -19.35
CA GLY A 110 -49.54 2.68 -19.44
C GLY A 110 -48.64 3.88 -19.14
N GLY A 111 -48.09 3.93 -17.94
CA GLY A 111 -46.93 4.73 -17.61
C GLY A 111 -45.68 3.94 -17.96
N ALA A 112 -44.99 4.34 -19.04
CA ALA A 112 -43.67 3.84 -19.35
C ALA A 112 -42.73 4.12 -18.17
N LEU A 113 -42.17 3.06 -17.58
CA LEU A 113 -41.08 3.18 -16.61
C LEU A 113 -39.89 3.89 -17.30
N PRO A 114 -39.21 4.83 -16.65
CA PRO A 114 -37.94 5.34 -17.16
C PRO A 114 -36.95 4.16 -17.26
N SER A 115 -36.47 3.86 -18.47
CA SER A 115 -35.55 2.75 -18.75
C SER A 115 -34.13 2.93 -18.18
N ASP A 116 -33.91 3.85 -17.25
CA ASP A 116 -32.57 4.21 -16.78
C ASP A 116 -32.09 3.40 -15.56
N TRP A 117 -32.92 2.48 -15.05
CA TRP A 117 -32.51 1.51 -14.02
C TRP A 117 -32.11 0.15 -14.60
N ALA A 118 -31.87 0.07 -15.92
CA ALA A 118 -31.24 -1.09 -16.54
C ALA A 118 -29.80 -1.22 -16.01
N LEU A 119 -29.68 -1.86 -14.85
CA LEU A 119 -28.46 -2.36 -14.26
C LEU A 119 -27.73 -3.17 -15.33
N ASN A 120 -26.66 -2.59 -15.87
CA ASN A 120 -25.70 -3.31 -16.68
C ASN A 120 -25.04 -4.36 -15.78
N PRO A 121 -25.26 -5.67 -15.99
CA PRO A 121 -24.78 -6.71 -15.08
C PRO A 121 -23.26 -6.97 -15.20
N SER A 122 -22.49 -6.10 -15.87
CA SER A 122 -21.06 -6.31 -16.15
C SER A 122 -20.10 -5.25 -15.60
N ALA A 123 -20.52 -4.33 -14.72
CA ALA A 123 -19.60 -3.36 -14.12
C ALA A 123 -19.23 -3.76 -12.67
N PRO A 124 -17.94 -4.03 -12.36
CA PRO A 124 -17.51 -4.24 -10.99
C PRO A 124 -17.33 -2.89 -10.29
N GLY A 125 -17.94 -2.74 -9.10
CA GLY A 125 -17.42 -1.95 -7.98
C GLY A 125 -17.35 -0.42 -8.11
N TRP A 126 -18.03 0.27 -7.18
CA TRP A 126 -17.58 1.52 -6.56
C TRP A 126 -16.98 2.59 -7.51
N VAL A 127 -17.78 3.13 -8.42
CA VAL A 127 -17.48 4.45 -9.00
C VAL A 127 -18.40 5.46 -8.32
N VAL A 128 -17.91 6.08 -7.26
CA VAL A 128 -18.50 7.31 -6.73
C VAL A 128 -18.04 8.43 -7.67
N ASP A 129 -18.99 9.09 -8.35
CA ASP A 129 -18.71 10.27 -9.16
C ASP A 129 -18.19 11.40 -8.24
N PRO A 130 -16.94 11.86 -8.40
CA PRO A 130 -16.38 12.94 -7.58
C PRO A 130 -17.13 14.28 -7.76
N SER A 131 -18.00 14.38 -8.75
CA SER A 131 -18.77 15.60 -9.06
C SER A 131 -20.00 15.80 -8.16
N LEU A 132 -20.37 14.81 -7.33
CA LEU A 132 -21.50 14.91 -6.39
C LEU A 132 -21.09 15.36 -4.96
N LEU A 133 -19.80 15.57 -4.72
CA LEU A 133 -19.26 16.11 -3.46
C LEU A 133 -19.09 17.64 -3.52
N GLY A 134 -20.09 18.31 -4.08
CA GLY A 134 -20.21 19.76 -4.07
C GLY A 134 -21.03 20.23 -2.87
N ASP A 135 -20.39 21.00 -2.00
CA ASP A 135 -20.97 21.89 -0.99
C ASP A 135 -21.15 21.33 0.43
N LEU A 136 -20.04 21.18 1.15
CA LEU A 136 -20.01 21.30 2.61
C LEU A 136 -18.86 22.22 3.03
N GLY A 137 -19.16 23.51 3.14
CA GLY A 137 -18.64 24.39 4.18
C GLY A 137 -17.16 24.76 4.13
N SER A 138 -16.88 25.89 3.47
CA SER A 138 -15.65 26.66 3.69
C SER A 138 -15.58 27.14 5.15
N VAL A 139 -14.62 26.63 5.93
CA VAL A 139 -14.20 27.27 7.18
C VAL A 139 -12.85 27.94 6.94
N ASP A 140 -12.89 29.25 6.71
CA ASP A 140 -11.70 30.07 6.56
C ASP A 140 -10.92 30.09 7.87
N GLY A 141 -9.65 29.65 7.80
CA GLY A 141 -8.68 29.86 8.85
C GLY A 141 -8.24 31.33 8.90
N THR A 142 -8.12 31.89 10.10
CA THR A 142 -7.23 33.01 10.35
C THR A 142 -6.29 32.71 11.51
N ALA A 143 -5.01 32.63 11.16
CA ALA A 143 -3.89 32.51 12.05
C ALA A 143 -3.62 33.87 12.73
N GLY A 144 -3.62 33.89 14.06
CA GLY A 144 -3.12 35.01 14.87
C GLY A 144 -1.67 34.77 15.27
N ALA A 145 -0.73 35.33 14.51
CA ALA A 145 0.67 35.44 14.90
C ALA A 145 0.83 36.43 16.06
N SER A 146 1.40 36.00 17.18
CA SER A 146 1.93 36.91 18.21
C SER A 146 3.45 36.92 18.12
N GLN A 147 3.99 38.04 17.63
CA GLN A 147 5.40 38.39 17.81
C GLN A 147 5.52 39.24 19.07
N GLY A 148 6.52 38.93 19.89
CA GLY A 148 6.89 39.72 21.05
C GLY A 148 7.68 40.97 20.70
N SER A 149 7.63 41.93 21.61
CA SER A 149 8.71 42.85 21.98
C SER A 149 8.50 43.25 23.43
#